data_AF-A0A928SP66-F1
#
_entry.id   AF-A0A928SP66-F1
#
_cell.length_a   1.000
_cell.length_b   1.000
_cell.length_c   1.000
_cell.angle_alpha   90.00
_cell.angle_beta   90.00
_cell.angle_gamma   90.00
#
_symmetry.space_group_name_H-M   'P 1'
#
loop_
_entity.id
_entity.type
_entity.pdbx_description
1 polymer ?
#
loop_
_entity_poly.entity_id
_entity_poly.type
_entity_poly.pdbx_seq_one_letter_code
_entity_poly.pdbx_strand_id
1 'polypeptide(L)'
;MKKTTPKNQPAGTKKPATKPAAGRPPVPSKGELVVKAAETLAPEATKVRARVRLAVEDPKKYAKTHAKELARRGVTAPVPKLPFLALIDGLAAEARVALLDPKAPAAVVIAELRKLRAPSKLDFSWADSLDYETLSDLPTERVIEAVAARVEALGVVLLNLDAGSDQWAIGTVHRSRVNITLAAMKAAGHPARIVAAKPLADKPKPAAKRPRGGSALEEWPDCSTDPSNTWRYFIDEAGARSLCLRKWPQAIDVMQETLTGTRGSKSEKKSFPTPRECTSAYVAYYEQLKSEGWRQYSAPEHAKALKAAGQKGTPQK
;
A
#
# COMPACT_ATOMS: atom_id res chain seq x y z
N MET A 1 -70.30 -69.92 -36.37
CA MET A 1 -69.18 -69.48 -37.24
C MET A 1 -68.50 -68.27 -36.61
N LYS A 2 -67.20 -68.10 -36.88
CA LYS A 2 -66.23 -67.08 -36.41
C LYS A 2 -65.48 -67.40 -35.11
N LYS A 3 -64.41 -68.19 -35.28
CA LYS A 3 -63.22 -68.22 -34.42
C LYS A 3 -62.41 -66.94 -34.68
N THR A 4 -62.03 -66.22 -33.64
CA THR A 4 -61.06 -65.11 -33.70
C THR A 4 -59.71 -65.58 -33.14
N THR A 5 -58.70 -65.60 -34.01
CA THR A 5 -57.30 -65.89 -33.71
C THR A 5 -56.59 -64.63 -33.18
N PRO A 6 -55.66 -64.72 -32.21
CA PRO A 6 -54.88 -63.56 -31.77
C PRO A 6 -53.73 -63.22 -32.73
N LYS A 7 -53.49 -61.92 -32.92
CA LYS A 7 -52.40 -61.33 -33.69
C LYS A 7 -51.05 -61.50 -32.97
N ASN A 8 -50.08 -62.05 -33.70
CA ASN A 8 -48.66 -62.05 -33.39
C ASN A 8 -48.11 -60.60 -33.34
N GLN A 9 -47.37 -60.25 -32.27
CA GLN A 9 -46.49 -59.08 -32.22
C GLN A 9 -45.04 -59.51 -32.53
N PRO A 10 -44.29 -58.76 -33.35
CA PRO A 10 -42.88 -59.07 -33.60
C PRO A 10 -41.99 -58.62 -32.43
N ALA A 11 -41.02 -59.48 -32.10
CA ALA A 11 -40.01 -59.27 -31.09
C ALA A 11 -39.13 -58.04 -31.41
N GLY A 12 -39.16 -57.05 -30.53
CA GLY A 12 -38.23 -55.92 -30.57
C GLY A 12 -36.83 -56.37 -30.17
N THR A 13 -35.90 -56.31 -31.12
CA THR A 13 -34.46 -56.44 -30.91
C THR A 13 -33.97 -55.40 -29.88
N LYS A 14 -33.52 -55.88 -28.71
CA LYS A 14 -32.81 -55.06 -27.71
C LYS A 14 -31.51 -54.54 -28.32
N LYS A 15 -31.45 -53.22 -28.52
CA LYS A 15 -30.23 -52.47 -28.83
C LYS A 15 -29.24 -52.63 -27.65
N PRO A 16 -27.96 -52.96 -27.87
CA PRO A 16 -26.99 -53.06 -26.78
C PRO A 16 -26.83 -51.70 -26.11
N ALA A 17 -26.90 -51.70 -24.78
CA ALA A 17 -26.68 -50.51 -23.97
C ALA A 17 -25.24 -49.99 -24.18
N THR A 18 -25.13 -48.81 -24.76
CA THR A 18 -23.88 -48.07 -24.88
C THR A 18 -23.36 -47.78 -23.47
N LYS A 19 -22.17 -48.32 -23.16
CA LYS A 19 -21.41 -48.02 -21.95
C LYS A 19 -21.24 -46.50 -21.83
N PRO A 20 -21.47 -45.85 -20.67
CA PRO A 20 -21.26 -44.41 -20.54
C PRO A 20 -19.80 -44.10 -20.81
N ALA A 21 -19.54 -43.28 -21.83
CA ALA A 21 -18.21 -42.74 -22.08
C ALA A 21 -17.74 -42.05 -20.79
N ALA A 22 -16.55 -42.42 -20.30
CA ALA A 22 -15.93 -41.81 -19.14
C ALA A 22 -15.93 -40.29 -19.32
N GLY A 23 -16.82 -39.61 -18.61
CA GLY A 23 -17.12 -38.21 -18.79
C GLY A 23 -15.88 -37.37 -18.52
N ARG A 24 -15.55 -36.49 -19.46
CA ARG A 24 -14.53 -35.45 -19.27
C ARG A 24 -14.86 -34.71 -17.96
N PRO A 25 -13.88 -34.50 -17.06
CA PRO A 25 -14.15 -33.80 -15.80
C PRO A 25 -14.79 -32.43 -16.09
N PRO A 26 -15.77 -32.00 -15.27
CA PRO A 26 -16.45 -30.73 -15.47
C PRO A 26 -15.44 -29.59 -15.48
N VAL A 27 -15.59 -28.66 -16.43
CA VAL A 27 -14.76 -27.45 -16.49
C VAL A 27 -15.04 -26.61 -15.25
N PRO A 28 -14.02 -26.24 -14.45
CA PRO A 28 -14.22 -25.46 -13.24
C PRO A 28 -14.83 -24.08 -13.56
N SER A 29 -15.74 -23.62 -12.70
CA SER A 29 -16.31 -22.27 -12.81
C SER A 29 -15.24 -21.21 -12.55
N LYS A 30 -15.48 -19.96 -12.97
CA LYS A 30 -14.58 -18.84 -12.63
C LYS A 30 -14.41 -18.67 -11.11
N GLY A 31 -15.47 -18.90 -10.33
CA GLY A 31 -15.41 -18.87 -8.86
C GLY A 31 -14.47 -19.93 -8.29
N GLU A 32 -14.55 -21.17 -8.78
CA GLU A 32 -13.65 -22.26 -8.38
C GLU A 32 -12.18 -21.95 -8.73
N LEU A 33 -11.95 -21.27 -9.86
CA LEU A 33 -10.60 -20.82 -10.23
C LEU A 33 -10.05 -19.75 -9.28
N VAL A 34 -10.90 -18.89 -8.70
CA VAL A 34 -10.49 -17.94 -7.65
C VAL A 34 -10.17 -18.67 -6.34
N VAL A 35 -10.91 -19.72 -5.98
CA VAL A 35 -10.59 -20.58 -4.82
C VAL A 35 -9.20 -21.22 -5.00
N LYS A 36 -8.91 -21.75 -6.19
CA LYS A 36 -7.58 -22.28 -6.53
C LYS A 36 -6.49 -21.21 -6.48
N ALA A 37 -6.77 -19.98 -6.92
CA ALA A 37 -5.84 -18.87 -6.78
C ALA A 37 -5.49 -18.60 -5.31
N ALA A 38 -6.49 -18.61 -4.41
CA ALA A 38 -6.30 -18.47 -2.97
C ALA A 38 -5.37 -19.55 -2.38
N GLU A 39 -5.51 -20.80 -2.82
CA GLU A 39 -4.64 -21.92 -2.42
C GLU A 39 -3.18 -21.70 -2.81
N THR A 40 -2.94 -21.13 -3.99
CA THR A 40 -1.58 -20.89 -4.47
C THR A 40 -0.92 -19.69 -3.78
N LEU A 41 -1.68 -18.60 -3.60
CA LEU A 41 -1.22 -17.35 -3.00
C LEU A 41 -0.96 -17.48 -1.49
N ALA A 42 -1.80 -18.23 -0.77
CA ALA A 42 -1.74 -18.33 0.68
C ALA A 42 -2.23 -19.72 1.15
N PRO A 43 -1.42 -20.78 0.94
CA PRO A 43 -1.82 -22.17 1.26
C PRO A 43 -2.14 -22.40 2.74
N GLU A 44 -1.50 -21.64 3.64
CA GLU A 44 -1.68 -21.71 5.08
C GLU A 44 -2.84 -20.83 5.57
N ALA A 45 -3.33 -19.89 4.75
CA ALA A 45 -4.40 -18.98 5.11
C ALA A 45 -5.78 -19.59 4.83
N THR A 46 -6.16 -20.58 5.63
CA THR A 46 -7.45 -21.30 5.53
C THR A 46 -8.65 -20.35 5.56
N LYS A 47 -8.57 -19.26 6.34
CA LYS A 47 -9.62 -18.22 6.43
C LYS A 47 -9.86 -17.51 5.10
N VAL A 48 -8.80 -17.24 4.31
CA VAL A 48 -8.93 -16.62 2.98
C VAL A 48 -9.69 -17.54 2.05
N ARG A 49 -9.34 -18.84 2.04
CA ARG A 49 -10.06 -19.82 1.21
C ARG A 49 -11.51 -19.98 1.60
N ALA A 50 -11.80 -20.09 2.90
CA ALA A 50 -13.17 -20.19 3.40
C ALA A 50 -13.99 -18.95 3.00
N ARG A 51 -13.39 -17.76 3.08
CA ARG A 51 -14.01 -16.50 2.68
C ARG A 51 -14.33 -16.46 1.18
N VAL A 52 -13.38 -16.83 0.33
CA VAL A 52 -13.59 -16.90 -1.13
C VAL A 52 -14.65 -17.93 -1.48
N ARG A 53 -14.59 -19.11 -0.85
CA ARG A 53 -15.55 -20.19 -1.07
C ARG A 53 -16.98 -19.77 -0.69
N LEU A 54 -17.16 -19.06 0.43
CA LEU A 54 -18.46 -18.48 0.80
C LEU A 54 -18.99 -17.51 -0.27
N ALA A 55 -18.12 -16.69 -0.87
CA ALA A 55 -18.51 -15.78 -1.94
C ALA A 55 -18.90 -16.49 -3.24
N VAL A 56 -18.41 -17.72 -3.46
CA VAL A 56 -18.79 -18.57 -4.61
C VAL A 56 -20.10 -19.32 -4.34
N GLU A 57 -20.19 -19.98 -3.19
CA GLU A 57 -21.29 -20.90 -2.86
C GLU A 57 -22.56 -20.17 -2.40
N ASP A 58 -22.42 -19.10 -1.60
CA ASP A 58 -23.55 -18.30 -1.10
C ASP A 58 -23.20 -16.80 -1.14
N PRO A 59 -23.22 -16.17 -2.33
CA PRO A 59 -22.83 -14.79 -2.51
C PRO A 59 -23.72 -13.80 -1.74
N LYS A 60 -24.99 -14.15 -1.49
CA LYS A 60 -25.91 -13.32 -0.70
C LYS A 60 -25.51 -13.30 0.77
N LYS A 61 -25.22 -14.47 1.35
CA LYS A 61 -24.71 -14.57 2.72
C LYS A 61 -23.36 -13.89 2.86
N TYR A 62 -22.44 -14.08 1.91
CA TYR A 62 -21.17 -13.35 1.89
C TYR A 62 -21.38 -11.83 1.94
N ALA A 63 -22.24 -11.30 1.05
CA ALA A 63 -22.51 -9.87 0.98
C ALA A 63 -23.10 -9.32 2.29
N LYS A 64 -23.99 -10.09 2.94
CA LYS A 64 -24.55 -9.74 4.25
C LYS A 64 -23.48 -9.75 5.35
N THR A 65 -22.65 -10.80 5.41
CA THR A 65 -21.60 -10.95 6.43
C THR A 65 -20.52 -9.87 6.32
N HIS A 66 -20.17 -9.46 5.10
CA HIS A 66 -19.09 -8.49 4.84
C HIS A 66 -19.60 -7.12 4.37
N ALA A 67 -20.85 -6.77 4.69
CA ALA A 67 -21.53 -5.58 4.17
C ALA A 67 -20.75 -4.28 4.40
N LYS A 68 -20.14 -4.08 5.58
CA LYS A 68 -19.38 -2.86 5.90
C LYS A 68 -18.13 -2.71 5.01
N GLU A 69 -17.45 -3.80 4.72
CA GLU A 69 -16.25 -3.81 3.89
C GLU A 69 -16.60 -3.60 2.42
N LEU A 70 -17.64 -4.29 1.94
CA LEU A 70 -18.15 -4.13 0.58
C LEU A 70 -18.72 -2.72 0.33
N ALA A 71 -19.36 -2.11 1.32
CA ALA A 71 -19.86 -0.74 1.23
C ALA A 71 -18.73 0.27 1.00
N ARG A 72 -17.54 0.07 1.60
CA ARG A 72 -16.36 0.91 1.34
C ARG A 72 -15.86 0.81 -0.10
N ARG A 73 -16.16 -0.30 -0.78
CA ARG A 73 -15.88 -0.54 -2.20
C ARG A 73 -17.04 -0.14 -3.12
N GLY A 74 -18.12 0.45 -2.58
CA GLY A 74 -19.32 0.79 -3.34
C GLY A 74 -20.16 -0.43 -3.77
N VAL A 75 -19.98 -1.59 -3.14
CA VAL A 75 -20.70 -2.83 -3.46
C VAL A 75 -21.79 -3.06 -2.42
N THR A 76 -23.06 -2.93 -2.83
CA THR A 76 -24.24 -3.09 -1.94
C THR A 76 -25.01 -4.39 -2.16
N ALA A 77 -24.72 -5.10 -3.26
CA ALA A 77 -25.34 -6.38 -3.62
C ALA A 77 -24.30 -7.31 -4.26
N PRO A 78 -24.56 -8.64 -4.34
CA PRO A 78 -23.69 -9.55 -5.05
C PRO A 78 -23.41 -9.13 -6.50
N VAL A 79 -22.14 -9.19 -6.89
CA VAL A 79 -21.66 -8.87 -8.25
C VAL A 79 -20.85 -10.04 -8.82
N PRO A 80 -20.69 -10.19 -10.15
CA PRO A 80 -19.94 -11.31 -10.73
C PRO A 80 -18.49 -11.42 -10.24
N LYS A 81 -17.85 -10.29 -9.89
CA LYS A 81 -16.47 -10.24 -9.36
C LYS A 81 -16.37 -10.48 -7.85
N LEU A 82 -17.47 -10.82 -7.16
CA LEU A 82 -17.50 -10.95 -5.70
C LEU A 82 -16.48 -11.97 -5.14
N PRO A 83 -16.25 -13.14 -5.76
CA PRO A 83 -15.20 -14.06 -5.29
C PRO A 83 -13.80 -13.44 -5.35
N PHE A 84 -13.50 -12.66 -6.39
CA PHE A 84 -12.22 -11.96 -6.51
C PHE A 84 -12.08 -10.85 -5.47
N LEU A 85 -13.13 -10.07 -5.21
CA LEU A 85 -13.12 -9.09 -4.12
C LEU A 85 -12.89 -9.79 -2.77
N ALA A 86 -13.54 -10.94 -2.54
CA ALA A 86 -13.33 -11.76 -1.34
C ALA A 86 -11.89 -12.27 -1.20
N LEU A 87 -11.22 -12.58 -2.30
CA LEU A 87 -9.81 -12.96 -2.31
C LEU A 87 -8.93 -11.78 -1.86
N ILE A 88 -9.10 -10.61 -2.48
CA ILE A 88 -8.30 -9.41 -2.16
C ILE A 88 -8.52 -8.98 -0.71
N ASP A 89 -9.78 -8.89 -0.29
CA ASP A 89 -10.18 -8.53 1.08
C ASP A 89 -9.66 -9.53 2.12
N GLY A 90 -9.78 -10.83 1.83
CA GLY A 90 -9.25 -11.88 2.69
C GLY A 90 -7.73 -11.81 2.83
N LEU A 91 -7.01 -11.62 1.73
CA LEU A 91 -5.55 -11.47 1.76
C LEU A 91 -5.12 -10.20 2.49
N ALA A 92 -5.81 -9.09 2.31
CA ALA A 92 -5.53 -7.84 3.03
C ALA A 92 -5.75 -7.99 4.55
N ALA A 93 -6.84 -8.65 4.96
CA ALA A 93 -7.13 -8.90 6.37
C ALA A 93 -6.09 -9.79 7.07
N GLU A 94 -5.42 -10.68 6.31
CA GLU A 94 -4.32 -11.51 6.78
C GLU A 94 -2.93 -10.86 6.56
N ALA A 95 -2.89 -9.59 6.16
CA ALA A 95 -1.67 -8.85 5.81
C ALA A 95 -0.80 -9.56 4.76
N ARG A 96 -1.40 -10.19 3.75
CA ARG A 96 -0.68 -10.85 2.64
C ARG A 96 -0.69 -10.05 1.35
N VAL A 97 -1.55 -9.04 1.29
CA VAL A 97 -1.64 -8.06 0.22
C VAL A 97 -1.70 -6.67 0.85
N ALA A 98 -0.92 -5.75 0.30
CA ALA A 98 -0.98 -4.33 0.60
C ALA A 98 -1.81 -3.65 -0.48
N LEU A 99 -2.79 -2.84 -0.07
CA LEU A 99 -3.64 -2.09 -0.98
C LEU A 99 -3.13 -0.65 -1.03
N LEU A 100 -2.39 -0.32 -2.08
CA LEU A 100 -1.61 0.91 -2.20
C LEU A 100 -2.26 1.89 -3.18
N ASP A 101 -2.38 3.15 -2.77
CA ASP A 101 -2.68 4.24 -3.70
C ASP A 101 -1.45 4.46 -4.61
N PRO A 102 -1.62 4.50 -5.96
CA PRO A 102 -0.52 4.79 -6.88
C PRO A 102 0.21 6.12 -6.59
N LYS A 103 -0.44 7.05 -5.89
CA LYS A 103 0.08 8.36 -5.51
C LYS A 103 0.53 8.43 -4.04
N ALA A 104 0.53 7.31 -3.32
CA ALA A 104 0.97 7.27 -1.94
C ALA A 104 2.45 7.73 -1.80
N PRO A 105 2.80 8.49 -0.75
CA PRO A 105 4.20 8.78 -0.47
C PRO A 105 5.02 7.50 -0.23
N ALA A 106 6.29 7.50 -0.63
CA ALA A 106 7.17 6.33 -0.49
C ALA A 106 7.21 5.76 0.94
N ALA A 107 7.21 6.63 1.96
CA ALA A 107 7.21 6.22 3.37
C ALA A 107 5.97 5.41 3.74
N VAL A 108 4.79 5.78 3.21
CA VAL A 108 3.53 5.04 3.40
C VAL A 108 3.61 3.69 2.71
N VAL A 109 4.10 3.67 1.47
CA VAL A 109 4.30 2.43 0.70
C VAL A 109 5.22 1.45 1.44
N ILE A 110 6.37 1.92 1.93
CA ILE A 110 7.31 1.11 2.71
C ILE A 110 6.65 0.60 3.99
N ALA A 111 5.94 1.46 4.72
CA ALA A 111 5.27 1.08 5.96
C ALA A 111 4.21 -0.01 5.72
N GLU A 112 3.44 0.06 4.64
CA GLU A 112 2.46 -0.98 4.28
C GLU A 112 3.15 -2.28 3.84
N LEU A 113 4.18 -2.20 3.00
CA LEU A 113 4.91 -3.40 2.56
C LEU A 113 5.64 -4.10 3.71
N ARG A 114 6.08 -3.37 4.75
CA ARG A 114 6.66 -3.93 5.98
C ARG A 114 5.69 -4.80 6.78
N LYS A 115 4.39 -4.51 6.70
CA LYS A 115 3.35 -5.27 7.41
C LYS A 115 3.07 -6.63 6.76
N LEU A 116 3.57 -6.85 5.53
CA LEU A 116 3.27 -8.06 4.79
C LEU A 116 3.82 -9.32 5.46
N ARG A 117 2.94 -10.29 5.70
CA ARG A 117 3.27 -11.67 6.03
C ARG A 117 3.74 -12.39 4.77
N ALA A 118 4.98 -12.13 4.40
CA ALA A 118 5.64 -12.74 3.25
C ALA A 118 6.19 -14.15 3.57
N PRO A 119 6.42 -15.00 2.55
CA PRO A 119 7.04 -16.31 2.73
C PRO A 119 8.44 -16.27 3.39
N SER A 120 9.15 -15.16 3.18
CA SER A 120 10.46 -14.87 3.76
C SER A 120 10.42 -13.51 4.44
N LYS A 121 11.19 -13.32 5.52
CA LYS A 121 11.29 -12.01 6.18
C LYS A 121 11.89 -10.99 5.21
N LEU A 122 11.15 -9.92 4.97
CA LEU A 122 11.59 -8.85 4.09
C LEU A 122 12.52 -7.90 4.84
N ASP A 123 13.67 -7.58 4.26
CA ASP A 123 14.60 -6.58 4.80
C ASP A 123 14.34 -5.20 4.19
N PHE A 124 14.10 -4.22 5.05
CA PHE A 124 13.87 -2.82 4.68
C PHE A 124 14.93 -1.88 5.26
N SER A 125 16.04 -2.40 5.79
CA SER A 125 17.16 -1.60 6.31
C SER A 125 17.72 -0.60 5.28
N TRP A 126 17.71 -0.97 4.00
CA TRP A 126 18.09 -0.08 2.90
C TRP A 126 17.22 1.17 2.83
N ALA A 127 15.92 1.04 3.10
CA ALA A 127 14.99 2.16 3.04
C ALA A 127 15.16 3.10 4.25
N ASP A 128 15.55 2.56 5.41
CA ASP A 128 15.87 3.36 6.60
C ASP A 128 17.15 4.19 6.41
N SER A 129 18.02 3.80 5.47
CA SER A 129 19.24 4.54 5.13
C SER A 129 19.03 5.70 4.14
N LEU A 130 17.84 5.80 3.55
CA LEU A 130 17.50 6.89 2.63
C LEU A 130 17.10 8.13 3.42
N ASP A 131 17.57 9.30 3.00
CA ASP A 131 17.11 10.57 3.56
C ASP A 131 15.66 10.89 3.11
N TYR A 132 15.05 11.84 3.81
CA TYR A 132 13.66 12.22 3.58
C TYR A 132 13.44 12.82 2.18
N GLU A 133 14.40 13.59 1.66
CA GLU A 133 14.30 14.20 0.32
C GLU A 133 14.26 13.09 -0.75
N THR A 134 15.19 12.15 -0.68
CA THR A 134 15.24 10.99 -1.57
C THR A 134 13.96 10.18 -1.50
N LEU A 135 13.43 9.91 -0.29
CA LEU A 135 12.18 9.18 -0.14
C LEU A 135 10.98 9.96 -0.68
N SER A 136 10.93 11.27 -0.47
CA SER A 136 9.81 12.11 -0.91
C SER A 136 9.72 12.24 -2.43
N ASP A 137 10.86 12.18 -3.12
CA ASP A 137 10.94 12.27 -4.58
C ASP A 137 10.68 10.93 -5.28
N LEU A 138 10.66 9.81 -4.54
CA LEU A 138 10.43 8.49 -5.13
C LEU A 138 8.94 8.23 -5.38
N PRO A 139 8.53 8.02 -6.65
CA PRO A 139 7.15 7.62 -6.93
C PRO A 139 6.88 6.20 -6.43
N THR A 140 5.63 5.92 -6.04
CA THR A 140 5.14 4.62 -5.54
C THR A 140 5.66 3.43 -6.33
N GLU A 141 5.55 3.49 -7.66
CA GLU A 141 6.01 2.42 -8.56
C GLU A 141 7.49 2.10 -8.36
N ARG A 142 8.35 3.12 -8.27
CA ARG A 142 9.81 2.93 -8.12
C ARG A 142 10.16 2.31 -6.78
N VAL A 143 9.42 2.65 -5.72
CA VAL A 143 9.58 2.02 -4.40
C VAL A 143 9.22 0.54 -4.46
N ILE A 144 8.11 0.21 -5.12
CA ILE A 144 7.62 -1.17 -5.24
C ILE A 144 8.57 -2.01 -6.11
N GLU A 145 9.07 -1.46 -7.21
CA GLU A 145 10.08 -2.12 -8.06
C GLU A 145 11.41 -2.35 -7.31
N ALA A 146 11.81 -1.40 -6.46
CA ALA A 146 13.01 -1.53 -5.62
C ALA A 146 12.84 -2.65 -4.58
N VAL A 147 11.67 -2.74 -3.94
CA VAL A 147 11.34 -3.86 -3.06
C VAL A 147 11.35 -5.17 -3.84
N ALA A 148 10.75 -5.22 -5.02
CA ALA A 148 10.73 -6.42 -5.86
C ALA A 148 12.15 -6.95 -6.15
N ALA A 149 13.09 -6.07 -6.51
CA ALA A 149 14.48 -6.44 -6.73
C ALA A 149 15.17 -7.05 -5.49
N ARG A 150 14.85 -6.55 -4.29
CA ARG A 150 15.45 -7.03 -3.05
C ARG A 150 14.92 -8.40 -2.63
N VAL A 151 13.63 -8.64 -2.82
CA VAL A 151 13.01 -9.89 -2.37
C VAL A 151 13.19 -11.02 -3.39
N GLU A 152 13.50 -10.71 -4.65
CA GLU A 152 13.78 -11.71 -5.68
C GLU A 152 14.97 -12.60 -5.29
N ALA A 153 16.00 -12.02 -4.66
CA ALA A 153 17.14 -12.76 -4.11
C ALA A 153 16.76 -13.72 -2.98
N LEU A 154 15.61 -13.53 -2.34
CA LEU A 154 15.06 -14.39 -1.28
C LEU A 154 14.09 -15.45 -1.81
N GLY A 155 14.00 -15.61 -3.14
CA GLY A 155 13.04 -16.52 -3.77
C GLY A 155 11.58 -16.05 -3.65
N VAL A 156 11.35 -14.77 -3.38
CA VAL A 156 10.02 -14.16 -3.30
C VAL A 156 9.78 -13.27 -4.50
N VAL A 157 8.56 -13.25 -5.03
CA VAL A 157 8.15 -12.38 -6.14
C VAL A 157 6.99 -11.52 -5.69
N LEU A 158 7.04 -10.23 -6.03
CA LEU A 158 5.91 -9.31 -5.88
C LEU A 158 4.96 -9.45 -7.07
N LEU A 159 3.67 -9.58 -6.78
CA LEU A 159 2.61 -9.57 -7.76
C LEU A 159 1.68 -8.38 -7.50
N ASN A 160 1.29 -7.66 -8.55
CA ASN A 160 0.08 -6.85 -8.53
C ASN A 160 -1.11 -7.74 -8.92
N LEU A 161 -1.98 -8.03 -7.96
CA LEU A 161 -3.13 -8.93 -8.13
C LEU A 161 -4.35 -8.26 -8.78
N ASP A 162 -4.40 -6.93 -8.79
CA ASP A 162 -5.50 -6.15 -9.40
C ASP A 162 -4.93 -5.13 -10.38
N ALA A 163 -4.42 -5.64 -11.51
CA ALA A 163 -3.75 -4.82 -12.52
C ALA A 163 -4.71 -3.91 -13.34
N GLY A 164 -6.02 -3.95 -13.06
CA GLY A 164 -7.05 -3.15 -13.74
C GLY A 164 -7.73 -2.11 -12.85
N SER A 165 -7.34 -2.02 -11.58
CA SER A 165 -7.84 -1.02 -10.64
C SER A 165 -6.95 0.21 -10.59
N ASP A 166 -7.55 1.33 -10.20
CA ASP A 166 -6.91 2.56 -9.72
C ASP A 166 -6.13 2.37 -8.40
N GLN A 167 -6.21 1.19 -7.78
CA GLN A 167 -5.46 0.81 -6.59
C GLN A 167 -4.53 -0.37 -6.90
N TRP A 168 -3.34 -0.38 -6.29
CA TRP A 168 -2.38 -1.47 -6.47
C TRP A 168 -2.55 -2.51 -5.37
N ALA A 169 -2.85 -3.75 -5.74
CA ALA A 169 -2.96 -4.87 -4.80
C ALA A 169 -1.67 -5.69 -4.79
N ILE A 170 -0.67 -5.24 -4.01
CA ILE A 170 0.67 -5.84 -3.98
C ILE A 170 0.74 -6.99 -2.99
N GLY A 171 0.89 -8.21 -3.49
CA GLY A 171 1.11 -9.42 -2.70
C GLY A 171 2.49 -10.02 -2.92
N THR A 172 2.86 -10.95 -2.05
CA THR A 172 4.10 -11.74 -2.19
C THR A 172 3.78 -13.21 -2.43
N VAL A 173 4.58 -13.85 -3.27
CA VAL A 173 4.45 -15.29 -3.55
C VAL A 173 5.84 -15.92 -3.64
N HIS A 174 5.97 -17.18 -3.23
CA HIS A 174 7.21 -17.92 -3.44
C HIS A 174 7.44 -18.14 -4.95
N ARG A 175 8.68 -17.99 -5.42
CA ARG A 175 9.05 -18.06 -6.85
C ARG A 175 8.52 -19.32 -7.54
N SER A 176 8.60 -20.47 -6.86
CA SER A 176 8.13 -21.75 -7.40
C SER A 176 6.63 -21.81 -7.70
N ARG A 177 5.84 -20.85 -7.20
CA ARG A 177 4.38 -20.80 -7.37
C ARG A 177 3.90 -19.69 -8.28
N VAL A 178 4.77 -18.79 -8.73
CA VAL A 178 4.40 -17.65 -9.58
C VAL A 178 3.60 -18.09 -10.80
N ASN A 179 4.12 -19.06 -11.57
CA ASN A 179 3.49 -19.49 -12.82
C ASN A 179 2.10 -20.10 -12.59
N ILE A 180 1.94 -20.94 -11.56
CA ILE A 180 0.62 -21.54 -11.26
C ILE A 180 -0.36 -20.48 -10.74
N THR A 181 0.10 -19.50 -9.96
CA THR A 181 -0.71 -18.37 -9.51
C THR A 181 -1.16 -17.49 -10.68
N LEU A 182 -0.25 -17.09 -11.57
CA LEU A 182 -0.58 -16.27 -12.74
C LEU A 182 -1.58 -17.00 -13.66
N ALA A 183 -1.38 -18.31 -13.88
CA ALA A 183 -2.29 -19.12 -14.67
C ALA A 183 -3.69 -19.20 -14.04
N ALA A 184 -3.79 -19.43 -12.72
CA ALA A 184 -5.07 -19.47 -12.00
C ALA A 184 -5.80 -18.12 -12.06
N MET A 185 -5.07 -17.03 -11.80
CA MET A 185 -5.59 -15.66 -11.86
C MET A 185 -6.10 -15.29 -13.27
N LYS A 186 -5.32 -15.62 -14.31
CA LYS A 186 -5.73 -15.43 -15.72
C LYS A 186 -6.97 -16.25 -16.06
N ALA A 187 -7.01 -17.53 -15.68
CA ALA A 187 -8.15 -18.41 -15.96
C ALA A 187 -9.42 -17.94 -15.23
N ALA A 188 -9.30 -17.37 -14.04
CA ALA A 188 -10.40 -16.76 -13.31
C ALA A 188 -10.92 -15.45 -13.95
N GLY A 189 -10.20 -14.88 -14.93
CA GLY A 189 -10.53 -13.60 -15.56
C GLY A 189 -9.98 -12.37 -14.84
N HIS A 190 -9.02 -12.55 -13.92
CA HIS A 190 -8.42 -11.50 -13.11
C HIS A 190 -6.89 -11.57 -13.22
N PRO A 191 -6.29 -11.16 -14.36
CA PRO A 191 -4.87 -11.37 -14.58
C PRO A 191 -4.02 -10.56 -13.59
N ALA A 192 -3.21 -11.26 -12.80
CA ALA A 192 -2.14 -10.67 -12.00
C ALA A 192 -0.91 -10.38 -12.86
N ARG A 193 -0.06 -9.46 -12.42
CA ARG A 193 1.21 -9.12 -13.08
C ARG A 193 2.37 -9.21 -12.11
N ILE A 194 3.50 -9.71 -12.59
CA ILE A 194 4.78 -9.62 -11.86
C ILE A 194 5.18 -8.15 -11.82
N VAL A 195 5.56 -7.67 -10.65
CA VAL A 195 6.20 -6.36 -10.50
C VAL A 195 7.61 -6.44 -11.04
N ALA A 196 8.01 -5.49 -11.89
CA ALA A 196 9.37 -5.44 -12.40
C ALA A 196 10.38 -5.26 -11.26
N ALA A 197 11.40 -6.11 -11.23
CA ALA A 197 12.49 -6.03 -10.27
C ALA A 197 13.54 -5.04 -10.78
N LYS A 198 13.45 -3.78 -10.35
CA LYS A 198 14.42 -2.74 -10.72
C LYS A 198 15.04 -2.15 -9.47
N PRO A 199 16.33 -2.39 -9.20
CA PRO A 199 16.99 -1.77 -8.06
C PRO A 199 16.93 -0.23 -8.18
N LEU A 200 16.91 0.45 -7.03
CA LEU A 200 17.33 1.84 -7.01
C LEU A 200 18.81 1.86 -7.39
N ALA A 201 19.21 2.79 -8.27
CA ALA A 201 20.62 2.98 -8.56
C ALA A 201 21.39 3.19 -7.25
N ASP A 202 22.55 2.54 -7.10
CA ASP A 202 23.39 2.65 -5.91
C ASP A 202 23.81 4.10 -5.68
N LYS A 203 23.04 4.81 -4.87
CA LYS A 203 23.06 6.27 -4.65
C LYS A 203 22.99 7.06 -5.98
N PRO A 204 22.09 8.03 -6.14
CA PRO A 204 22.39 9.10 -7.09
C PRO A 204 23.78 9.64 -6.73
N LYS A 205 24.69 9.67 -7.73
CA LYS A 205 25.97 10.37 -7.65
C LYS A 205 25.68 11.67 -6.90
N PRO A 206 26.31 11.94 -5.74
CA PRO A 206 25.90 13.04 -4.88
C PRO A 206 25.72 14.26 -5.77
N ALA A 207 24.50 14.80 -5.77
CA ALA A 207 24.12 15.91 -6.65
C ALA A 207 25.30 16.87 -6.68
N ALA A 208 25.84 17.13 -7.87
CA ALA A 208 27.09 17.85 -8.06
C ALA A 208 27.11 19.00 -7.06
N LYS A 209 28.10 19.00 -6.14
CA LYS A 209 28.19 19.99 -5.06
C LYS A 209 27.90 21.34 -5.70
N ARG A 210 26.73 21.94 -5.40
CA ARG A 210 26.49 23.34 -5.72
C ARG A 210 27.71 24.08 -5.15
N PRO A 211 28.34 24.97 -5.93
CA PRO A 211 29.62 25.55 -5.57
C PRO A 211 29.52 26.05 -4.13
N ARG A 212 30.38 25.49 -3.26
CA ARG A 212 30.55 25.97 -1.90
C ARG A 212 31.28 27.31 -2.01
N GLY A 213 30.55 28.35 -2.35
CA GLY A 213 30.96 29.72 -2.03
C GLY A 213 30.92 29.82 -0.52
N GLY A 214 32.09 29.72 0.11
CA GLY A 214 32.25 30.12 1.49
C GLY A 214 32.23 31.64 1.54
N SER A 215 31.07 32.21 1.87
CA SER A 215 30.99 33.48 2.58
C SER A 215 30.79 33.19 4.06
N ALA A 216 31.09 34.17 4.92
CA ALA A 216 30.82 34.13 6.35
C ALA A 216 29.36 33.73 6.63
N LEU A 217 29.08 33.24 7.85
CA LEU A 217 27.72 32.90 8.32
C LEU A 217 26.74 34.04 7.98
N GLU A 218 25.98 33.90 6.89
CA GLU A 218 24.95 34.84 6.50
C GLU A 218 23.67 34.44 7.24
N GLU A 219 23.14 35.37 8.04
CA GLU A 219 21.80 35.22 8.58
C GLU A 219 20.82 34.92 7.45
N TRP A 220 20.00 33.90 7.66
CA TRP A 220 18.97 33.50 6.71
C TRP A 220 17.98 34.65 6.49
N PRO A 221 17.49 34.89 5.26
CA PRO A 221 16.63 36.03 4.97
C PRO A 221 15.31 35.99 5.74
N ASP A 222 14.70 37.18 5.88
CA ASP A 222 13.42 37.42 6.57
C ASP A 222 12.33 36.44 6.09
N CYS A 223 11.51 35.97 7.04
CA CYS A 223 10.39 35.05 6.87
C CYS A 223 9.41 35.46 5.76
N SER A 224 9.31 36.76 5.47
CA SER A 224 8.51 37.34 4.40
C SER A 224 8.96 36.93 2.99
N THR A 225 10.22 36.51 2.83
CA THR A 225 10.84 36.17 1.53
C THR A 225 11.11 34.67 1.34
N ASP A 226 10.77 33.85 2.33
CA ASP A 226 11.06 32.41 2.36
C ASP A 226 10.10 31.58 1.49
N PRO A 227 10.60 30.66 0.65
CA PRO A 227 9.77 29.67 -0.04
C PRO A 227 8.87 28.88 0.91
N SER A 228 7.71 28.45 0.42
CA SER A 228 6.86 27.51 1.16
C SER A 228 7.57 26.16 1.38
N ASN A 229 7.31 25.49 2.50
CA ASN A 229 7.82 24.15 2.85
C ASN A 229 9.32 24.00 3.17
N THR A 230 10.02 25.07 3.50
CA THR A 230 11.41 24.97 3.97
C THR A 230 11.48 24.51 5.43
N TRP A 231 12.47 23.68 5.74
CA TRP A 231 12.84 23.32 7.12
C TRP A 231 13.86 24.32 7.65
N ARG A 232 13.59 24.84 8.84
CA ARG A 232 14.48 25.72 9.60
C ARG A 232 14.96 24.97 10.83
N TYR A 233 16.25 25.08 11.10
CA TYR A 233 16.86 24.45 12.26
C TYR A 233 17.35 25.55 13.20
N PHE A 234 17.02 25.43 14.47
CA PHE A 234 17.39 26.37 15.51
C PHE A 234 18.30 25.66 16.50
N ILE A 235 19.33 26.36 16.95
CA ILE A 235 20.16 25.93 18.07
C ILE A 235 20.23 27.08 19.05
N ASP A 236 20.05 26.81 20.34
CA ASP A 236 20.24 27.82 21.38
C ASP A 236 21.71 28.28 21.45
N GLU A 237 21.95 29.46 22.01
CA GLU A 237 23.30 30.04 22.10
C GLU A 237 24.32 29.17 22.86
N ALA A 238 23.83 28.32 23.76
CA ALA A 238 24.65 27.35 24.48
C ALA A 238 24.99 26.10 23.64
N GLY A 239 24.40 25.91 22.46
CA GLY A 239 24.58 24.70 21.65
C GLY A 239 23.94 23.46 22.25
N ALA A 240 23.09 23.62 23.27
CA ALA A 240 22.55 22.57 24.12
C ALA A 240 21.25 21.97 23.58
N ARG A 241 20.47 22.72 22.82
CA ARG A 241 19.17 22.28 22.29
C ARG A 241 19.07 22.55 20.80
N SER A 242 18.45 21.62 20.07
CA SER A 242 18.12 21.79 18.65
C SER A 242 16.63 21.60 18.40
N LEU A 243 16.07 22.48 17.56
CA LEU A 243 14.65 22.49 17.20
C LEU A 243 14.52 22.60 15.68
N CYS A 244 13.60 21.84 15.09
CA CYS A 244 13.36 21.85 13.65
C CYS A 244 11.94 22.32 13.35
N LEU A 245 11.78 23.46 12.67
CA LEU A 245 10.50 24.00 12.27
C LEU A 245 10.31 23.89 10.77
N ARG A 246 9.14 23.48 10.33
CA ARG A 246 8.74 23.58 8.94
C ARG A 246 7.88 24.82 8.76
N LYS A 247 8.15 25.66 7.75
CA LYS A 247 7.22 26.72 7.36
C LYS A 247 5.96 26.06 6.78
N TRP A 248 4.86 26.13 7.51
CA TRP A 248 3.58 25.51 7.16
C TRP A 248 2.80 26.40 6.17
N PRO A 249 2.64 26.01 4.89
CA PRO A 249 1.80 26.80 3.98
C PRO A 249 0.31 26.55 4.28
N GLN A 250 -0.03 25.40 4.86
CA GLN A 250 -1.39 24.99 5.17
C GLN A 250 -1.40 24.14 6.45
N ALA A 251 -1.45 24.78 7.61
CA ALA A 251 -1.66 24.08 8.89
C ALA A 251 -3.02 23.34 8.96
N ILE A 252 -3.90 23.59 8.00
CA ILE A 252 -5.22 22.96 7.87
C ILE A 252 -5.10 21.47 7.54
N ASP A 253 -4.16 21.04 6.71
CA ASP A 253 -4.13 19.65 6.22
C ASP A 253 -3.72 18.64 7.31
N VAL A 254 -2.76 18.99 8.16
CA VAL A 254 -2.35 18.12 9.28
C VAL A 254 -3.35 18.16 10.44
N MET A 255 -4.03 19.29 10.66
CA MET A 255 -5.12 19.34 11.64
C MET A 255 -6.37 18.56 11.17
N GLN A 256 -6.65 18.51 9.86
CA GLN A 256 -7.73 17.70 9.30
C GLN A 256 -7.44 16.19 9.39
N GLU A 257 -6.20 15.75 9.14
CA GLU A 257 -5.83 14.34 9.32
C GLU A 257 -5.95 13.88 10.79
N THR A 258 -5.56 14.71 11.75
CA THR A 258 -5.54 14.34 13.17
C THR A 258 -6.95 14.25 13.79
N LEU A 259 -7.94 14.99 13.28
CA LEU A 259 -9.30 15.05 13.84
C LEU A 259 -10.31 14.06 13.25
N THR A 260 -9.98 13.36 12.16
CA THR A 260 -10.87 12.32 11.59
C THR A 260 -10.89 11.01 12.41
N GLY A 261 -10.04 10.89 13.45
CA GLY A 261 -9.87 9.69 14.26
C GLY A 261 -10.86 9.44 15.41
N THR A 262 -11.62 10.45 15.88
CA THR A 262 -12.54 10.26 17.01
C THR A 262 -13.77 11.15 16.91
N ARG A 263 -14.89 10.59 16.41
CA ARG A 263 -16.23 11.20 16.53
C ARG A 263 -16.80 10.92 17.93
N GLY A 264 -16.38 11.73 18.90
CA GLY A 264 -17.13 12.00 20.13
C GLY A 264 -18.02 13.22 19.93
N SER A 265 -19.27 13.11 20.35
CA SER A 265 -20.33 14.12 20.18
C SER A 265 -20.05 15.45 20.88
N LYS A 266 -20.48 16.56 20.24
CA LYS A 266 -20.52 17.95 20.75
C LYS A 266 -19.15 18.62 20.95
N SER A 267 -18.48 18.97 19.86
CA SER A 267 -17.41 19.97 19.88
C SER A 267 -17.92 21.27 19.26
N GLU A 268 -17.73 22.38 19.97
CA GLU A 268 -17.84 23.74 19.45
C GLU A 268 -17.21 23.81 18.04
N LYS A 269 -17.89 24.46 17.10
CA LYS A 269 -17.31 24.79 15.80
C LYS A 269 -16.19 25.81 15.99
N LYS A 270 -15.02 25.38 16.48
CA LYS A 270 -13.82 26.19 16.41
C LYS A 270 -13.44 26.29 14.93
N SER A 271 -13.55 27.48 14.37
CA SER A 271 -13.06 27.78 13.04
C SER A 271 -11.56 27.46 13.00
N PHE A 272 -11.12 26.77 11.95
CA PHE A 272 -9.69 26.57 11.74
C PHE A 272 -9.01 27.93 11.54
N PRO A 273 -7.77 28.11 12.05
CA PRO A 273 -6.99 29.30 11.77
C PRO A 273 -6.80 29.47 10.25
N THR A 274 -6.96 30.70 9.77
CA THR A 274 -6.67 31.10 8.40
C THR A 274 -5.16 31.01 8.12
N PRO A 275 -4.73 30.89 6.85
CA PRO A 275 -3.31 30.93 6.50
C PRO A 275 -2.57 32.16 7.05
N ARG A 276 -3.26 33.30 7.13
CA ARG A 276 -2.73 34.54 7.72
C ARG A 276 -2.49 34.39 9.22
N GLU A 277 -3.43 33.80 9.96
CA GLU A 277 -3.27 33.54 11.40
C GLU A 277 -2.16 32.52 11.68
N CYS A 278 -2.04 31.46 10.87
CA CYS A 278 -0.91 30.53 10.96
C CYS A 278 0.43 31.21 10.70
N THR A 279 0.49 32.10 9.71
CA THR A 279 1.70 32.87 9.39
C THR A 279 2.06 33.81 10.54
N SER A 280 1.09 34.55 11.09
CA SER A 280 1.32 35.42 12.24
C SER A 280 1.79 34.65 13.48
N ALA A 281 1.18 33.49 13.78
CA ALA A 281 1.59 32.65 14.90
C ALA A 281 3.01 32.09 14.71
N TYR A 282 3.37 31.68 13.49
CA TYR A 282 4.71 31.24 13.15
C TYR A 282 5.75 32.37 13.32
N VAL A 283 5.44 33.58 12.85
CA VAL A 283 6.31 34.75 13.02
C VAL A 283 6.48 35.10 14.50
N ALA A 284 5.41 35.09 15.30
CA ALA A 284 5.49 35.34 16.73
C ALA A 284 6.35 34.31 17.47
N TYR A 285 6.19 33.02 17.13
CA TYR A 285 7.00 31.94 17.70
C TYR A 285 8.48 32.06 17.28
N TYR A 286 8.75 32.48 16.05
CA TYR A 286 10.10 32.75 15.57
C TYR A 286 10.78 33.90 16.31
N GLU A 287 10.09 35.03 16.49
CA GLU A 287 10.60 36.16 17.26
C GLU A 287 10.82 35.79 18.74
N GLN A 288 9.95 34.94 19.30
CA GLN A 288 10.16 34.38 20.63
C GLN A 288 11.48 33.59 20.68
N LEU A 289 11.71 32.64 19.77
CA LEU A 289 12.96 31.88 19.71
C LEU A 289 14.19 32.80 19.59
N LYS A 290 14.14 33.84 18.76
CA LYS A 290 15.22 34.83 18.67
C LYS A 290 15.48 35.52 20.01
N SER A 291 14.44 36.00 20.69
CA SER A 291 14.57 36.66 21.99
C SER A 291 15.08 35.74 23.09
N GLU A 292 14.85 34.43 22.97
CA GLU A 292 15.42 33.38 23.83
C GLU A 292 16.87 33.00 23.46
N GLY A 293 17.50 33.71 22.52
CA GLY A 293 18.88 33.47 22.10
C GLY A 293 19.05 32.28 21.16
N TRP A 294 18.00 31.86 20.46
CA TRP A 294 18.12 30.82 19.44
C TRP A 294 18.61 31.40 18.13
N ARG A 295 19.58 30.70 17.52
CA ARG A 295 20.12 31.04 16.21
C ARG A 295 19.61 30.06 15.17
N GLN A 296 19.29 30.59 13.99
CA GLN A 296 18.79 29.80 12.88
C GLN A 296 19.94 29.37 11.96
N TYR A 297 19.87 28.13 11.47
CA TYR A 297 20.82 27.54 10.56
C TYR A 297 20.12 26.88 9.38
N SER A 298 20.80 26.85 8.22
CA SER A 298 20.45 25.91 7.16
C SER A 298 20.75 24.46 7.59
N ALA A 299 20.16 23.44 6.96
CA ALA A 299 20.41 22.04 7.33
C ALA A 299 21.91 21.66 7.36
N PRO A 300 22.74 22.09 6.37
CA PRO A 300 24.19 21.82 6.40
C PRO A 300 24.93 22.56 7.52
N GLU A 301 24.49 23.76 7.89
CA GLU A 301 25.10 24.54 8.97
C GLU A 301 24.68 24.02 10.34
N HIS A 302 23.43 23.59 10.48
CA HIS A 302 22.93 22.93 11.69
C HIS A 302 23.75 21.68 12.02
N ALA A 303 24.02 20.84 11.02
CA ALA A 303 24.87 19.66 11.19
C ALA A 303 26.31 20.03 11.60
N LYS A 304 26.87 21.13 11.09
CA LYS A 304 28.19 21.63 11.49
C LYS A 304 28.17 22.17 12.93
N ALA A 305 27.13 22.92 13.29
CA ALA A 305 26.99 23.53 14.59
C ALA A 305 26.78 22.48 15.70
N LEU A 306 25.94 21.46 15.46
CA LEU A 306 25.81 20.30 16.37
C LEU A 306 27.15 19.59 16.60
N LYS A 307 27.93 19.41 15.53
CA LYS A 307 29.26 18.79 15.62
C LYS A 307 30.25 19.66 16.40
N ALA A 308 30.20 20.99 16.22
CA ALA A 308 31.04 21.93 16.95
C ALA A 308 30.67 21.99 18.45
N ALA A 309 29.39 21.84 18.78
CA ALA A 309 28.88 21.76 20.15
C ALA A 309 29.15 20.39 20.83
N GLY A 310 29.84 19.47 20.18
CA GLY A 310 30.14 18.14 20.73
C GLY A 310 28.92 17.21 20.86
N GLN A 311 27.77 17.59 20.29
CA GLN A 311 26.55 16.78 20.34
C GLN A 311 26.53 15.75 19.20
N LYS A 312 26.35 14.48 19.55
CA LYS A 312 25.92 13.42 18.63
C LYS A 312 24.41 13.22 18.79
N GLY A 313 23.61 14.20 18.38
CA GLY A 313 22.17 14.22 18.63
C GLY A 313 21.33 14.34 17.37
N THR A 314 20.37 13.44 17.20
CA THR A 314 19.24 13.59 16.28
C THR A 314 18.34 14.71 16.79
N PRO A 315 17.86 15.65 15.94
CA PRO A 315 17.03 16.77 16.40
C PRO A 315 15.75 16.27 17.09
N GLN A 316 15.37 16.93 18.19
CA GLN A 316 14.03 16.74 18.78
C GLN A 316 12.98 17.34 17.83
N LYS A 317 11.91 16.58 17.59
CA LYS A 317 10.78 16.97 16.74
C LYS A 317 9.76 17.77 17.52
#